data_AF-A0A354MVT7-F1
#
_entry.id   AF-A0A354MVT7-F1
#
_cell.length_a   1.000
_cell.length_b   1.000
_cell.length_c   1.000
_cell.angle_alpha   90.00
_cell.angle_beta   90.00
_cell.angle_gamma   90.00
#
_symmetry.space_group_name_H-M   'P 1'
#
loop_
_entity.id
_entity.type
_entity.pdbx_description
1 polymer ?
#
loop_
_entity_poly.entity_id
_entity_poly.type
_entity_poly.pdbx_seq_one_letter_code
_entity_poly.pdbx_strand_id
1 'polypeptide(L)'
;MRDLFYFCGQSNMLGASVFPAIGVPKVKEAEEYKYAPIYRDGKSHGEFLPVSYDAGEFLYIDNAAAYEKTDATGKSLLTEYQKNCYTTTALCTTPPGGAFDSIECRTLSESSHLPSVSLLPLLCEEWEARGERASAANFSKGGANIEYFTGEAAPLLRAKGEAFLRDAAYRYGEGEIGKKVFLFLQGESDSDRPPEDYTRHLELLYRTVTDIGFDLFGVIRVGYWYKKSTAEIMRAQEEFCNAHEHAAILTRAMSFMTDTRSDADPTGWYTKMPPEEYRHCRDSFAGFGNQHINATGFRIVARRTAKNLYRILREEKPPILEEELVPFRGAAEA
;
A
#
# COMPACT_ATOMS: atom_id res chain seq x y z
N MET A 1 -8.58 -8.92 -22.03
CA MET A 1 -8.11 -9.39 -20.72
C MET A 1 -7.84 -8.24 -19.77
N ARG A 2 -8.18 -8.41 -18.49
CA ARG A 2 -8.01 -7.45 -17.41
C ARG A 2 -7.32 -8.14 -16.23
N ASP A 3 -6.15 -7.64 -15.83
CA ASP A 3 -5.45 -8.17 -14.66
C ASP A 3 -6.11 -7.68 -13.36
N LEU A 4 -5.99 -8.48 -12.30
CA LEU A 4 -6.60 -8.21 -11.01
C LEU A 4 -5.50 -7.93 -9.98
N PHE A 5 -5.49 -6.75 -9.38
CA PHE A 5 -4.47 -6.32 -8.42
C PHE A 5 -5.07 -6.17 -7.02
N TYR A 6 -4.62 -6.97 -6.06
CA TYR A 6 -5.05 -6.89 -4.68
C TYR A 6 -3.96 -6.25 -3.83
N PHE A 7 -4.13 -4.98 -3.52
CA PHE A 7 -3.18 -4.17 -2.75
C PHE A 7 -3.39 -4.42 -1.27
N CYS A 8 -2.34 -4.82 -0.57
CA CYS A 8 -2.34 -5.02 0.87
C CYS A 8 -1.09 -4.43 1.51
N GLY A 9 -1.28 -3.66 2.58
CA GLY A 9 -0.13 -3.04 3.24
C GLY A 9 -0.50 -1.96 4.23
N GLN A 10 0.46 -1.09 4.51
CA GLN A 10 0.28 0.00 5.46
C GLN A 10 0.04 1.36 4.81
N SER A 11 0.15 2.45 5.58
CA SER A 11 -0.15 3.82 5.14
C SER A 11 0.65 4.26 3.90
N ASN A 12 1.85 3.71 3.69
CA ASN A 12 2.63 3.92 2.47
C ASN A 12 2.01 3.26 1.22
N MET A 13 0.88 2.57 1.30
CA MET A 13 0.09 2.14 0.13
C MET A 13 -1.11 3.04 -0.11
N LEU A 14 -1.60 3.70 0.94
CA LEU A 14 -2.80 4.53 0.94
C LEU A 14 -2.51 6.00 0.69
N GLY A 15 -1.35 6.53 1.07
CA GLY A 15 -1.16 7.97 1.08
C GLY A 15 -1.80 8.58 2.32
N ALA A 16 -0.97 8.77 3.35
CA ALA A 16 -1.28 9.66 4.45
C ALA A 16 -0.45 10.93 4.26
N SER A 17 -0.83 11.72 3.25
CA SER A 17 -0.11 12.94 2.88
C SER A 17 -0.58 14.14 3.71
N VAL A 18 0.33 15.08 3.93
CA VAL A 18 -0.01 16.35 4.58
C VAL A 18 -0.80 17.25 3.63
N PHE A 19 -0.52 17.17 2.34
CA PHE A 19 -1.21 17.97 1.32
C PHE A 19 -2.22 17.14 0.54
N PRO A 20 -3.34 17.73 0.10
CA PRO A 20 -4.27 17.05 -0.79
C PRO A 20 -3.54 16.68 -2.09
N ALA A 21 -4.06 15.67 -2.78
CA ALA A 21 -3.47 15.24 -4.04
C ALA A 21 -3.41 16.39 -5.06
N ILE A 22 -2.21 16.62 -5.63
CA ILE A 22 -2.01 17.58 -6.72
C ILE A 22 -2.07 16.85 -8.06
N GLY A 23 -2.97 17.30 -8.93
CA GLY A 23 -3.27 16.67 -10.22
C GLY A 23 -4.23 15.49 -10.09
N VAL A 24 -4.72 15.00 -11.22
CA VAL A 24 -5.63 13.85 -11.29
C VAL A 24 -4.91 12.71 -12.04
N PRO A 25 -4.92 11.46 -11.54
CA PRO A 25 -4.40 10.31 -12.28
C PRO A 25 -5.12 10.19 -13.62
N LYS A 26 -4.38 10.00 -14.71
CA LYS A 26 -4.98 9.85 -16.05
C LYS A 26 -5.38 8.40 -16.32
N VAL A 27 -6.22 7.86 -15.45
CA VAL A 27 -6.78 6.51 -15.57
C VAL A 27 -8.05 6.57 -16.40
N LYS A 28 -8.21 5.65 -17.37
CA LYS A 28 -9.34 5.61 -18.30
C LYS A 28 -10.28 4.44 -18.06
N GLU A 29 -9.74 3.26 -17.75
CA GLU A 29 -10.50 2.00 -17.75
C GLU A 29 -10.35 1.19 -16.47
N ALA A 30 -9.39 1.52 -15.61
CA ALA A 30 -9.14 0.79 -14.39
C ALA A 30 -10.23 1.07 -13.35
N GLU A 31 -10.65 0.00 -12.68
CA GLU A 31 -11.74 0.03 -11.70
C GLU A 31 -11.21 -0.42 -10.34
N GLU A 32 -11.64 0.22 -9.27
CA GLU A 32 -11.45 -0.22 -7.90
C GLU A 32 -12.68 -1.00 -7.43
N TYR A 33 -12.43 -2.16 -6.83
CA TYR A 33 -13.41 -2.97 -6.15
C TYR A 33 -13.62 -2.49 -4.72
N LYS A 34 -14.81 -1.94 -4.46
CA LYS A 34 -15.31 -1.60 -3.13
C LYS A 34 -16.09 -2.79 -2.58
N TYR A 35 -15.55 -3.38 -1.52
CA TYR A 35 -16.14 -4.49 -0.81
C TYR A 35 -17.24 -3.98 0.10
N ALA A 36 -18.45 -3.85 -0.45
CA ALA A 36 -19.63 -3.75 0.36
C ALA A 36 -19.80 -5.11 1.08
N PRO A 37 -19.68 -5.19 2.42
CA PRO A 37 -20.10 -6.40 3.08
C PRO A 37 -21.60 -6.57 2.85
N ILE A 38 -22.02 -7.81 2.59
CA ILE A 38 -23.41 -8.29 2.62
C ILE A 38 -24.18 -7.73 3.85
N TYR A 39 -23.47 -7.38 4.92
CA TYR A 39 -23.99 -6.90 6.18
C TYR A 39 -24.46 -5.44 6.25
N ARG A 40 -24.01 -4.52 5.38
CA ARG A 40 -24.41 -3.10 5.47
C ARG A 40 -25.65 -2.79 4.62
N ASP A 41 -25.67 -3.31 3.40
CA ASP A 41 -26.70 -3.00 2.40
C ASP A 41 -27.42 -4.25 1.85
N GLY A 42 -27.12 -5.45 2.36
CA GLY A 42 -27.72 -6.70 1.86
C GLY A 42 -27.25 -7.12 0.46
N LYS A 43 -26.23 -6.47 -0.10
CA LYS A 43 -25.70 -6.77 -1.45
C LYS A 43 -24.89 -8.06 -1.43
N SER A 44 -25.17 -8.99 -2.33
CA SER A 44 -24.41 -10.24 -2.48
C SER A 44 -23.04 -10.08 -3.15
N HIS A 45 -22.73 -8.89 -3.68
CA HIS A 45 -21.53 -8.57 -4.45
C HIS A 45 -21.00 -7.18 -4.10
N GLY A 46 -19.70 -6.97 -4.29
CA GLY A 46 -19.10 -5.63 -4.24
C GLY A 46 -19.33 -4.83 -5.53
N GLU A 47 -18.77 -3.63 -5.58
CA GLU A 47 -18.94 -2.69 -6.69
C GLU A 47 -17.59 -2.33 -7.32
N PHE A 48 -17.55 -2.24 -8.64
CA PHE A 48 -16.39 -1.76 -9.41
C PHE A 48 -16.63 -0.31 -9.81
N LEU A 49 -15.83 0.60 -9.25
CA LEU A 49 -15.90 2.04 -9.49
C LEU A 49 -14.65 2.53 -10.21
N PRO A 50 -14.70 3.64 -10.98
CA PRO A 50 -13.49 4.21 -11.56
C PRO A 50 -12.42 4.51 -10.50
N VAL A 51 -11.18 4.10 -10.76
CA VAL A 51 -10.05 4.36 -9.87
C VAL A 51 -9.78 5.87 -9.78
N SER A 52 -9.55 6.37 -8.57
CA SER A 52 -9.17 7.77 -8.32
C SER A 52 -8.29 7.88 -7.06
N TYR A 53 -7.96 9.10 -6.63
CA TYR A 53 -7.28 9.31 -5.33
C TYR A 53 -8.19 9.08 -4.12
N ASP A 54 -9.49 8.92 -4.32
CA ASP A 54 -10.40 8.38 -3.32
C ASP A 54 -10.36 6.83 -3.34
N ALA A 55 -9.13 6.30 -3.25
CA ALA A 55 -8.87 4.87 -3.27
C ALA A 55 -8.80 4.30 -1.85
N GLY A 56 -9.32 3.10 -1.68
CA GLY A 56 -9.56 2.45 -0.39
C GLY A 56 -10.99 2.65 0.09
N GLU A 57 -11.34 1.96 1.17
CA GLU A 57 -12.65 2.09 1.78
C GLU A 57 -12.57 1.83 3.28
N PHE A 58 -13.62 2.27 3.97
CA PHE A 58 -13.82 2.02 5.39
C PHE A 58 -14.48 0.65 5.56
N LEU A 59 -13.69 -0.36 5.94
CA LEU A 59 -14.22 -1.66 6.36
C LEU A 59 -14.19 -1.72 7.87
N TYR A 60 -15.35 -1.71 8.52
CA TYR A 60 -15.43 -1.63 9.99
C TYR A 60 -15.32 -3.00 10.66
N ILE A 61 -14.68 -3.03 11.83
CA ILE A 61 -14.67 -4.16 12.75
C ILE A 61 -16.02 -4.26 13.46
N ASP A 62 -16.45 -3.12 14.02
CA ASP A 62 -17.75 -2.95 14.65
C ASP A 62 -18.38 -1.65 14.14
N ASN A 63 -19.44 -1.79 13.35
CA ASN A 63 -20.19 -0.66 12.82
C ASN A 63 -20.84 0.18 13.92
N ALA A 64 -21.41 -0.45 14.96
CA ALA A 64 -22.09 0.29 16.02
C ALA A 64 -21.10 1.14 16.81
N ALA A 65 -19.96 0.56 17.19
CA ALA A 65 -18.89 1.29 17.88
C ALA A 65 -18.31 2.43 17.02
N ALA A 66 -18.11 2.19 15.72
CA ALA A 66 -17.56 3.21 14.83
C ALA A 66 -18.47 4.44 14.70
N TYR A 67 -19.79 4.29 14.79
CA TYR A 67 -20.75 5.39 14.70
C TYR A 67 -21.24 5.89 16.08
N GLU A 68 -20.60 5.48 17.18
CA GLU A 68 -20.93 5.99 18.52
C GLU A 68 -20.60 7.49 18.66
N LYS A 69 -19.48 7.93 18.07
CA LYS A 69 -19.10 9.35 18.03
C LYS A 69 -19.04 9.83 16.58
N THR A 70 -19.97 10.72 16.26
CA THR A 70 -20.12 11.26 14.92
C THR A 70 -19.99 12.78 14.92
N ASP A 71 -19.69 13.32 13.74
CA ASP A 71 -19.82 14.75 13.49
C ASP A 71 -21.30 15.17 13.37
N ALA A 72 -21.52 16.47 13.10
CA ALA A 72 -22.87 17.02 12.92
C ALA A 72 -23.64 16.43 11.72
N THR A 73 -22.97 15.69 10.83
CA THR A 73 -23.58 15.02 9.67
C THR A 73 -23.84 13.53 9.91
N GLY A 74 -23.51 13.01 11.10
CA GLY A 74 -23.68 11.60 11.43
C GLY A 74 -22.56 10.70 10.91
N LYS A 75 -21.42 11.25 10.49
CA LYS A 75 -20.26 10.49 10.03
C LYS A 75 -19.26 10.24 11.16
N SER A 76 -18.62 9.07 11.17
CA SER A 76 -17.68 8.68 12.22
C SER A 76 -16.51 9.67 12.31
N LEU A 77 -16.11 10.00 13.54
CA LEU A 77 -14.86 10.73 13.77
C LEU A 77 -13.66 9.85 13.40
N LEU A 78 -12.63 10.44 12.78
CA LEU A 78 -11.44 9.70 12.32
C LEU A 78 -10.71 8.96 13.45
N THR A 79 -10.81 9.42 14.70
CA THR A 79 -10.23 8.73 15.86
C THR A 79 -10.96 7.46 16.26
N GLU A 80 -12.29 7.42 16.10
CA GLU A 80 -13.04 6.19 16.34
C GLU A 80 -12.88 5.24 15.15
N TYR A 81 -12.77 5.79 13.95
CA TYR A 81 -12.40 5.08 12.73
C TYR A 81 -11.08 4.30 12.84
N GLN A 82 -9.98 4.94 13.26
CA GLN A 82 -8.68 4.27 13.35
C GLN A 82 -8.71 3.03 14.25
N LYS A 83 -9.57 3.05 15.28
CA LYS A 83 -9.74 1.96 16.24
C LYS A 83 -10.68 0.87 15.73
N ASN A 84 -11.74 1.25 15.01
CA ASN A 84 -12.85 0.36 14.69
C ASN A 84 -12.90 -0.05 13.21
N CYS A 85 -11.81 0.11 12.45
CA CYS A 85 -11.73 -0.32 11.05
C CYS A 85 -10.62 -1.34 10.78
N TYR A 86 -10.94 -2.29 9.90
CA TYR A 86 -10.00 -3.20 9.28
C TYR A 86 -9.13 -2.55 8.22
N THR A 87 -9.71 -1.66 7.42
CA THR A 87 -9.02 -0.95 6.35
C THR A 87 -9.36 0.52 6.37
N THR A 88 -8.45 1.32 5.83
CA THR A 88 -8.55 2.77 5.80
C THR A 88 -8.41 3.29 4.36
N THR A 89 -9.08 4.40 4.02
CA THR A 89 -8.87 5.07 2.72
C THR A 89 -7.64 5.98 2.78
N ALA A 90 -7.18 6.45 1.62
CA ALA A 90 -6.21 7.53 1.49
C ALA A 90 -6.73 8.83 2.12
N LEU A 91 -6.05 9.38 3.13
CA LEU A 91 -6.52 10.57 3.86
C LEU A 91 -5.48 11.68 3.86
N CYS A 92 -5.92 12.90 3.53
CA CYS A 92 -5.18 14.12 3.80
C CYS A 92 -5.70 14.80 5.07
N THR A 93 -4.80 15.27 5.92
CA THR A 93 -5.14 15.94 7.20
C THR A 93 -5.14 17.46 7.12
N THR A 94 -4.77 18.06 5.98
CA THR A 94 -4.76 19.53 5.80
C THR A 94 -5.76 19.98 4.72
N PRO A 95 -6.69 20.90 5.02
CA PRO A 95 -7.61 21.46 4.04
C PRO A 95 -6.92 22.38 3.03
N PRO A 96 -7.45 22.49 1.78
CA PRO A 96 -6.92 23.42 0.79
C PRO A 96 -6.97 24.87 1.29
N GLY A 97 -5.82 25.55 1.32
CA GLY A 97 -5.74 26.96 1.73
C GLY A 97 -5.87 27.22 3.24
N GLY A 98 -5.91 26.18 4.08
CA GLY A 98 -5.87 26.34 5.53
C GLY A 98 -4.50 26.86 6.01
N ALA A 99 -4.51 27.63 7.10
CA ALA A 99 -3.29 27.88 7.87
C ALA A 99 -2.73 26.54 8.35
N PHE A 100 -1.40 26.41 8.41
CA PHE A 100 -0.67 25.21 8.84
C PHE A 100 -0.84 24.91 10.36
N ASP A 101 -1.91 25.38 10.98
CA ASP A 101 -2.20 25.11 12.38
C ASP A 101 -2.68 23.66 12.48
N SER A 102 -2.09 22.91 13.41
CA SER A 102 -2.36 21.50 13.62
C SER A 102 -3.85 21.26 13.83
N ILE A 103 -4.58 20.85 12.80
CA ILE A 103 -5.90 20.29 13.00
C ILE A 103 -5.67 18.97 13.73
N GLU A 104 -6.05 18.92 15.01
CA GLU A 104 -6.03 17.65 15.73
C GLU A 104 -6.90 16.65 14.96
N CYS A 105 -6.35 15.50 14.55
CA CYS A 105 -7.12 14.44 13.87
C CYS A 105 -8.40 14.03 14.62
N ARG A 106 -8.51 14.39 15.91
CA ARG A 106 -9.66 14.21 16.79
C ARG A 106 -10.91 14.97 16.36
N THR A 107 -10.76 16.05 15.59
CA THR A 107 -11.89 16.88 15.12
C THR A 107 -12.33 16.56 13.70
N LEU A 108 -11.57 15.73 12.97
CA LEU A 108 -11.89 15.30 11.61
C LEU A 108 -12.83 14.09 11.62
N SER A 109 -13.66 13.98 10.59
CA SER A 109 -14.60 12.88 10.37
C SER A 109 -14.49 12.34 8.94
N GLU A 110 -15.23 11.27 8.61
CA GLU A 110 -15.39 10.83 7.22
C GLU A 110 -15.89 11.97 6.29
N SER A 111 -16.68 12.91 6.79
CA SER A 111 -17.15 14.07 6.00
C SER A 111 -16.05 15.09 5.71
N SER A 112 -14.96 15.06 6.48
CA SER A 112 -13.78 15.90 6.27
C SER A 112 -12.74 15.23 5.37
N HIS A 113 -13.08 14.09 4.78
CA HIS A 113 -12.19 13.33 3.91
C HIS A 113 -11.77 14.14 2.69
N LEU A 114 -10.46 14.36 2.59
CA LEU A 114 -9.82 14.87 1.39
C LEU A 114 -9.00 13.76 0.75
N PRO A 115 -9.18 13.50 -0.56
CA PRO A 115 -8.38 12.53 -1.28
C PRO A 115 -6.89 12.81 -1.12
N SER A 116 -6.14 11.77 -0.75
CA SER A 116 -4.68 11.77 -0.69
C SER A 116 -4.09 10.96 -1.84
N VAL A 117 -2.82 11.19 -2.14
CA VAL A 117 -2.13 10.45 -3.19
C VAL A 117 -1.89 9.02 -2.73
N SER A 118 -2.57 8.06 -3.34
CA SER A 118 -2.33 6.62 -3.14
C SER A 118 -1.47 6.04 -4.27
N LEU A 119 -0.75 4.94 -3.96
CA LEU A 119 -0.02 4.17 -4.96
C LEU A 119 -0.94 3.48 -5.98
N LEU A 120 -2.12 3.00 -5.56
CA LEU A 120 -3.05 2.24 -6.40
C LEU A 120 -3.41 2.97 -7.70
N PRO A 121 -3.95 4.21 -7.66
CA PRO A 121 -4.32 4.92 -8.89
C PRO A 121 -3.13 5.20 -9.80
N LEU A 122 -1.96 5.46 -9.24
CA LEU A 122 -0.73 5.70 -10.00
C LEU A 122 -0.20 4.43 -10.65
N LEU A 123 -0.34 3.28 -9.98
CA LEU A 123 0.02 1.99 -10.59
C LEU A 123 -0.93 1.65 -11.74
N CYS A 124 -2.23 1.87 -11.57
CA CYS A 124 -3.22 1.68 -12.64
C CYS A 124 -2.94 2.60 -13.84
N GLU A 125 -2.61 3.88 -13.62
CA GLU A 125 -2.20 4.82 -14.68
C GLU A 125 -1.00 4.29 -15.46
N GLU A 126 0.04 3.80 -14.76
CA GLU A 126 1.25 3.25 -15.39
C GLU A 126 0.97 1.91 -16.11
N TRP A 127 0.06 1.09 -15.60
CA TRP A 127 -0.36 -0.16 -16.25
C TRP A 127 -1.09 0.11 -17.57
N GLU A 128 -2.04 1.04 -17.57
CA GLU A 128 -2.76 1.46 -18.77
C GLU A 128 -1.85 2.13 -19.80
N ALA A 129 -0.84 2.88 -19.36
CA ALA A 129 0.14 3.47 -20.26
C ALA A 129 0.94 2.42 -21.06
N ARG A 130 0.91 1.15 -20.63
CA ARG A 130 1.51 0.00 -21.33
C ARG A 130 0.50 -0.76 -22.20
N GLY A 131 -0.72 -0.25 -22.35
CA GLY A 131 -1.79 -0.86 -23.15
C GLY A 131 -2.58 -1.95 -22.43
N GLU A 132 -2.41 -2.08 -21.12
CA GLU A 132 -3.05 -3.11 -20.30
C GLU A 132 -4.26 -2.57 -19.53
N ARG A 133 -5.11 -3.46 -19.02
CA ARG A 133 -6.32 -3.11 -18.23
C ARG A 133 -6.22 -3.74 -16.85
N ALA A 134 -6.64 -3.03 -15.81
CA ALA A 134 -6.61 -3.53 -14.44
C ALA A 134 -7.94 -3.33 -13.70
N SER A 135 -8.30 -4.27 -12.84
CA SER A 135 -9.16 -3.96 -11.68
C SER A 135 -8.34 -4.14 -10.42
N ALA A 136 -8.57 -3.28 -9.44
CA ALA A 136 -7.81 -3.27 -8.20
C ALA A 136 -8.72 -3.39 -6.99
N ALA A 137 -8.26 -4.04 -5.93
CA ALA A 137 -8.90 -4.00 -4.62
C ALA A 137 -7.87 -3.53 -3.59
N ASN A 138 -8.31 -2.80 -2.56
CA ASN A 138 -7.41 -2.25 -1.55
C ASN A 138 -7.74 -2.78 -0.16
N PHE A 139 -6.76 -3.37 0.51
CA PHE A 139 -6.83 -3.90 1.86
C PHE A 139 -5.64 -3.41 2.68
N SER A 140 -5.62 -2.10 2.93
CA SER A 140 -4.50 -1.47 3.64
C SER A 140 -4.96 -0.80 4.94
N LYS A 141 -4.07 -0.78 5.94
CA LYS A 141 -4.31 -0.15 7.25
C LYS A 141 -3.05 0.56 7.74
N GLY A 142 -3.18 1.86 8.02
CA GLY A 142 -2.08 2.65 8.59
C GLY A 142 -1.58 2.05 9.92
N GLY A 143 -0.26 1.98 10.08
CA GLY A 143 0.38 1.49 11.30
C GLY A 143 0.29 -0.02 11.54
N ALA A 144 -0.33 -0.79 10.65
CA ALA A 144 -0.44 -2.24 10.80
C ALA A 144 0.91 -2.96 10.63
N ASN A 145 1.17 -3.91 11.52
CA ASN A 145 2.26 -4.87 11.39
C ASN A 145 1.82 -6.07 10.54
N ILE A 146 2.73 -6.97 10.17
CA ILE A 146 2.39 -8.14 9.34
C ILE A 146 1.44 -9.10 10.05
N GLU A 147 1.58 -9.24 11.38
CA GLU A 147 0.75 -10.11 12.20
C GLU A 147 -0.74 -9.74 12.07
N TYR A 148 -1.06 -8.45 11.97
CA TYR A 148 -2.41 -7.95 11.72
C TYR A 148 -3.10 -8.65 10.54
N PHE A 149 -2.40 -8.75 9.40
CA PHE A 149 -2.92 -9.34 8.16
C PHE A 149 -3.04 -10.86 8.20
N THR A 150 -2.30 -11.51 9.11
CA THR A 150 -2.31 -12.97 9.32
C THR A 150 -3.09 -13.41 10.55
N GLY A 151 -3.53 -12.46 11.37
CA GLY A 151 -4.28 -12.66 12.61
C GLY A 151 -5.65 -12.03 12.49
N GLU A 152 -5.87 -10.92 13.22
CA GLU A 152 -7.17 -10.24 13.33
C GLU A 152 -7.84 -9.98 11.98
N ALA A 153 -7.10 -9.46 10.99
CA ALA A 153 -7.65 -9.07 9.70
C ALA A 153 -7.73 -10.23 8.69
N ALA A 154 -7.11 -11.38 8.97
CA ALA A 154 -6.96 -12.48 8.01
C ALA A 154 -8.31 -13.02 7.47
N PRO A 155 -9.35 -13.22 8.30
CA PRO A 155 -10.65 -13.66 7.79
C PRO A 155 -11.27 -12.68 6.79
N LEU A 156 -11.14 -11.37 7.06
CA LEU A 156 -11.69 -10.34 6.17
C LEU A 156 -10.85 -10.17 4.90
N LEU A 157 -9.52 -10.23 5.01
CA LEU A 157 -8.61 -10.23 3.86
C LEU A 157 -8.99 -11.36 2.90
N ARG A 158 -9.22 -12.57 3.44
CA ARG A 158 -9.68 -13.73 2.67
C ARG A 158 -11.05 -13.49 2.03
N ALA A 159 -12.04 -13.11 2.82
CA ALA A 159 -13.40 -12.91 2.32
C ALA A 159 -13.47 -11.85 1.21
N LYS A 160 -12.73 -10.74 1.36
CA LYS A 160 -12.64 -9.71 0.34
C LYS A 160 -11.89 -10.18 -0.91
N GLY A 161 -10.77 -10.89 -0.74
CA GLY A 161 -10.02 -11.46 -1.87
C GLY A 161 -10.85 -12.43 -2.70
N GLU A 162 -11.53 -13.39 -2.05
CA GLU A 162 -12.41 -14.36 -2.72
C GLU A 162 -13.58 -13.67 -3.41
N ALA A 163 -14.21 -12.68 -2.77
CA ALA A 163 -15.28 -11.90 -3.36
C ALA A 163 -14.82 -11.08 -4.58
N PHE A 164 -13.64 -10.44 -4.49
CA PHE A 164 -13.06 -9.68 -5.59
C PHE A 164 -12.83 -10.56 -6.83
N LEU A 165 -12.22 -11.73 -6.66
CA LEU A 165 -11.96 -12.65 -7.77
C LEU A 165 -13.25 -13.20 -8.37
N ARG A 166 -14.20 -13.62 -7.52
CA ARG A 166 -15.52 -14.12 -7.96
C ARG A 166 -16.33 -13.06 -8.71
N ASP A 167 -16.43 -11.85 -8.15
CA ASP A 167 -17.25 -10.79 -8.72
C ASP A 167 -16.62 -10.24 -10.00
N ALA A 168 -15.28 -10.24 -10.11
CA ALA A 168 -14.59 -9.95 -11.37
C ALA A 168 -14.92 -11.00 -12.44
N ALA A 169 -14.84 -12.29 -12.11
CA ALA A 169 -15.19 -13.37 -13.03
C ALA A 169 -16.64 -13.27 -13.51
N TYR A 170 -17.57 -12.93 -12.60
CA TYR A 170 -18.97 -12.68 -12.94
C TYR A 170 -19.15 -11.46 -13.87
N ARG A 171 -18.49 -10.34 -13.57
CA ARG A 171 -18.66 -9.08 -14.31
C ARG A 171 -18.04 -9.11 -15.71
N TYR A 172 -16.84 -9.68 -15.86
CA TYR A 172 -16.08 -9.61 -17.11
C TYR A 172 -16.12 -10.92 -17.90
N GLY A 173 -16.43 -12.05 -17.25
CA GLY A 173 -16.30 -13.40 -17.81
C GLY A 173 -14.89 -13.97 -17.61
N GLU A 174 -14.79 -15.28 -17.34
CA GLU A 174 -13.51 -15.94 -17.03
C GLU A 174 -12.45 -15.79 -18.12
N GLY A 175 -12.86 -15.78 -19.40
CA GLY A 175 -11.94 -15.60 -20.54
C GLY A 175 -11.38 -14.18 -20.70
N GLU A 176 -11.91 -13.21 -19.97
CA GLU A 176 -11.42 -11.83 -19.95
C GLU A 176 -10.60 -11.51 -18.69
N ILE A 177 -10.45 -12.45 -17.75
CA ILE A 177 -9.59 -12.27 -16.58
C ILE A 177 -8.15 -12.63 -16.95
N GLY A 178 -7.25 -11.68 -16.71
CA GLY A 178 -5.81 -11.86 -16.85
C GLY A 178 -5.17 -12.47 -15.60
N LYS A 179 -3.98 -12.00 -15.26
CA LYS A 179 -3.23 -12.45 -14.08
C LYS A 179 -3.78 -11.80 -12.81
N LYS A 180 -3.78 -12.56 -11.72
CA LYS A 180 -4.22 -12.16 -10.39
C LYS A 180 -2.99 -11.92 -9.54
N VAL A 181 -2.71 -10.68 -9.17
CA VAL A 181 -1.51 -10.30 -8.42
C VAL A 181 -1.90 -9.79 -7.05
N PHE A 182 -1.30 -10.37 -6.02
CA PHE A 182 -1.33 -9.80 -4.68
C PHE A 182 -0.12 -8.87 -4.52
N LEU A 183 -0.35 -7.59 -4.21
CA LEU A 183 0.69 -6.57 -4.05
C LEU A 183 0.85 -6.23 -2.58
N PHE A 184 2.02 -6.51 -2.03
CA PHE A 184 2.33 -6.31 -0.62
C PHE A 184 3.29 -5.14 -0.41
N LEU A 185 2.94 -4.21 0.49
CA LEU A 185 3.78 -3.08 0.89
C LEU A 185 3.65 -2.79 2.39
N GLN A 186 4.49 -3.44 3.18
CA GLN A 186 4.50 -3.31 4.63
C GLN A 186 5.86 -3.76 5.17
N GLY A 187 6.23 -3.27 6.35
CA GLY A 187 7.40 -3.74 7.10
C GLY A 187 7.90 -2.70 8.10
N GLU A 188 7.52 -1.42 7.92
CA GLU A 188 7.96 -0.33 8.79
C GLU A 188 7.54 -0.57 10.25
N SER A 189 6.31 -1.05 10.46
CA SER A 189 5.77 -1.37 11.80
C SER A 189 6.30 -2.69 12.38
N ASP A 190 7.07 -3.46 11.61
CA ASP A 190 7.76 -4.67 12.09
C ASP A 190 9.25 -4.43 12.31
N SER A 191 9.71 -3.18 12.22
CA SER A 191 11.11 -2.83 12.42
C SER A 191 11.63 -3.13 13.83
N ASP A 192 10.80 -3.49 14.80
CA ASP A 192 11.28 -3.95 16.12
C ASP A 192 10.99 -5.45 16.36
N ARG A 193 10.51 -6.17 15.33
CA ARG A 193 10.18 -7.60 15.39
C ARG A 193 11.40 -8.46 15.00
N PRO A 194 11.56 -9.66 15.58
CA PRO A 194 12.52 -10.64 15.09
C PRO A 194 12.29 -10.99 13.60
N PRO A 195 13.33 -11.01 12.75
CA PRO A 195 13.19 -11.28 11.31
C PRO A 195 12.58 -12.65 11.00
N GLU A 196 12.83 -13.66 11.84
CA GLU A 196 12.29 -15.01 11.70
C GLU A 196 10.77 -15.01 11.87
N ASP A 197 10.27 -14.21 12.82
CA ASP A 197 8.84 -14.09 13.06
C ASP A 197 8.14 -13.32 11.93
N TYR A 198 8.78 -12.27 11.42
CA TYR A 198 8.31 -11.59 10.21
C TYR A 198 8.25 -12.54 9.00
N THR A 199 9.29 -13.36 8.81
CA THR A 199 9.35 -14.36 7.73
C THR A 199 8.25 -15.41 7.87
N ARG A 200 7.99 -15.90 9.09
CA ARG A 200 6.88 -16.82 9.37
C ARG A 200 5.52 -16.21 8.99
N HIS A 201 5.32 -14.93 9.26
CA HIS A 201 4.10 -14.23 8.88
C HIS A 201 4.00 -13.97 7.37
N LEU A 202 5.11 -13.67 6.68
CA LEU A 202 5.15 -13.62 5.21
C LEU A 202 4.69 -14.95 4.60
N GLU A 203 5.16 -16.07 5.16
CA GLU A 203 4.76 -17.40 4.70
C GLU A 203 3.26 -17.66 4.88
N LEU A 204 2.70 -17.30 6.03
CA LEU A 204 1.27 -17.43 6.29
C LEU A 204 0.44 -16.59 5.32
N LEU A 205 0.89 -15.35 5.06
CA LEU A 205 0.22 -14.46 4.13
C LEU A 205 0.30 -14.99 2.69
N TYR A 206 1.47 -15.44 2.25
CA TYR A 206 1.70 -16.03 0.93
C TYR A 206 0.81 -17.26 0.68
N ARG A 207 0.77 -18.20 1.63
CA ARG A 207 -0.12 -19.37 1.56
C ARG A 207 -1.57 -18.94 1.48
N THR A 208 -1.99 -18.01 2.33
CA THR A 208 -3.36 -17.49 2.35
C THR A 208 -3.77 -16.95 0.98
N VAL A 209 -2.94 -16.13 0.35
CA VAL A 209 -3.30 -15.51 -0.94
C VAL A 209 -3.16 -16.46 -2.12
N THR A 210 -2.23 -17.42 -2.04
CA THR A 210 -2.15 -18.51 -3.02
C THR A 210 -3.40 -19.39 -2.96
N ASP A 211 -3.87 -19.73 -1.74
CA ASP A 211 -5.09 -20.50 -1.53
C ASP A 211 -6.36 -19.77 -2.01
N ILE A 212 -6.37 -18.43 -1.96
CA ILE A 212 -7.45 -17.61 -2.55
C ILE A 212 -7.41 -17.68 -4.09
N GLY A 213 -6.25 -17.95 -4.69
CA GLY A 213 -6.06 -18.10 -6.13
C GLY A 213 -5.36 -16.93 -6.80
N PHE A 214 -4.49 -16.20 -6.09
CA PHE A 214 -3.58 -15.24 -6.71
C PHE A 214 -2.38 -15.95 -7.36
N ASP A 215 -1.99 -15.51 -8.56
CA ASP A 215 -0.94 -16.11 -9.39
C ASP A 215 0.47 -15.60 -9.02
N LEU A 216 0.57 -14.41 -8.42
CA LEU A 216 1.83 -13.77 -8.07
C LEU A 216 1.73 -13.02 -6.74
N PHE A 217 2.70 -13.25 -5.86
CA PHE A 217 2.96 -12.46 -4.66
C PHE A 217 4.03 -11.40 -4.93
N GLY A 218 3.61 -10.20 -5.27
CA GLY A 218 4.49 -9.08 -5.58
C GLY A 218 4.79 -8.23 -4.34
N VAL A 219 6.05 -8.15 -3.93
CA VAL A 219 6.49 -7.31 -2.80
C VAL A 219 7.12 -6.02 -3.31
N ILE A 220 6.58 -4.89 -2.88
CA ILE A 220 7.30 -3.61 -2.96
C ILE A 220 8.12 -3.52 -1.68
N ARG A 221 9.45 -3.43 -1.82
CA ARG A 221 10.32 -3.48 -0.65
C ARG A 221 10.08 -2.28 0.25
N VAL A 222 10.09 -2.54 1.55
CA VAL A 222 9.82 -1.55 2.57
C VAL A 222 10.79 -0.35 2.51
N GLY A 223 10.35 0.82 2.97
CA GLY A 223 11.21 2.01 3.09
C GLY A 223 12.31 1.82 4.14
N TYR A 224 13.48 2.43 3.95
CA TYR A 224 14.56 2.35 4.94
C TYR A 224 14.45 3.49 5.95
N TRP A 225 14.38 3.12 7.22
CA TRP A 225 14.25 4.03 8.36
C TRP A 225 15.54 4.14 9.16
N TYR A 226 16.69 3.82 8.53
CA TYR A 226 18.03 3.94 9.09
C TYR A 226 18.27 3.10 10.35
N LYS A 227 17.47 2.05 10.54
CA LYS A 227 17.62 1.08 11.61
C LYS A 227 18.14 -0.24 11.04
N LYS A 228 19.08 -0.87 11.72
CA LYS A 228 19.55 -2.23 11.39
C LYS A 228 18.37 -3.21 11.24
N SER A 229 17.42 -3.13 12.14
CA SER A 229 16.25 -4.00 12.15
C SER A 229 15.33 -3.79 10.93
N THR A 230 15.18 -2.56 10.42
CA THR A 230 14.49 -2.35 9.12
C THR A 230 15.24 -3.02 7.97
N ALA A 231 16.58 -3.00 7.97
CA ALA A 231 17.37 -3.71 6.96
C ALA A 231 17.19 -5.24 7.08
N GLU A 232 17.02 -5.79 8.28
CA GLU A 232 16.74 -7.21 8.47
C GLU A 232 15.34 -7.60 7.94
N ILE A 233 14.33 -6.73 8.09
CA ILE A 233 13.02 -6.91 7.46
C ILE A 233 13.12 -6.88 5.93
N MET A 234 13.86 -5.94 5.36
CA MET A 234 14.12 -5.90 3.91
C MET A 234 14.82 -7.16 3.41
N ARG A 235 15.80 -7.67 4.17
CA ARG A 235 16.48 -8.91 3.84
C ARG A 235 15.51 -10.09 3.85
N ALA A 236 14.66 -10.19 4.88
CA ALA A 236 13.64 -11.22 4.96
C ALA A 236 12.67 -11.17 3.75
N GLN A 237 12.27 -9.98 3.29
CA GLN A 237 11.44 -9.83 2.09
C GLN A 237 12.14 -10.36 0.83
N GLU A 238 13.42 -10.03 0.65
CA GLU A 238 14.22 -10.46 -0.51
C GLU A 238 14.49 -11.96 -0.48
N GLU A 239 14.90 -12.51 0.67
CA GLU A 239 15.14 -13.95 0.88
C GLU A 239 13.86 -14.75 0.63
N PHE A 240 12.72 -14.29 1.17
CA PHE A 240 11.42 -14.90 0.93
C PHE A 240 11.08 -14.93 -0.56
N CYS A 241 11.19 -13.81 -1.27
CA CYS A 241 10.85 -13.77 -2.70
C CYS A 241 11.80 -14.61 -3.55
N ASN A 242 13.08 -14.71 -3.20
CA ASN A 242 14.04 -15.56 -3.92
C ASN A 242 13.79 -17.06 -3.70
N ALA A 243 13.15 -17.43 -2.60
CA ALA A 243 12.86 -18.82 -2.27
C ALA A 243 11.56 -19.35 -2.90
N HIS A 244 10.70 -18.49 -3.47
CA HIS A 244 9.38 -18.86 -3.98
C HIS A 244 9.21 -18.48 -5.45
N GLU A 245 8.92 -19.48 -6.29
CA GLU A 245 8.74 -19.30 -7.73
C GLU A 245 7.64 -18.29 -8.12
N HIS A 246 6.59 -18.20 -7.31
CA HIS A 246 5.45 -17.29 -7.52
C HIS A 246 5.48 -16.07 -6.60
N ALA A 247 6.66 -15.68 -6.11
CA ALA A 247 6.88 -14.43 -5.41
C ALA A 247 7.99 -13.61 -6.07
N ALA A 248 7.89 -12.28 -5.99
CA ALA A 248 8.92 -11.40 -6.54
C ALA A 248 9.00 -10.09 -5.79
N ILE A 249 10.23 -9.61 -5.56
CA ILE A 249 10.45 -8.19 -5.29
C ILE A 249 10.18 -7.43 -6.59
N LEU A 250 9.30 -6.43 -6.52
CA LEU A 250 8.89 -5.63 -7.68
C LEU A 250 9.70 -4.35 -7.82
N THR A 251 10.18 -3.78 -6.71
CA THR A 251 11.07 -2.63 -6.70
C THR A 251 11.65 -2.42 -5.30
N ARG A 252 12.83 -1.82 -5.25
CA ARG A 252 13.52 -1.35 -4.04
C ARG A 252 13.43 0.17 -3.89
N ALA A 253 12.80 0.88 -4.83
CA ALA A 253 12.77 2.34 -4.89
C ALA A 253 12.39 3.00 -3.55
N MET A 254 11.41 2.45 -2.84
CA MET A 254 10.94 3.03 -1.58
C MET A 254 12.00 2.96 -0.47
N SER A 255 12.91 1.98 -0.52
CA SER A 255 14.02 1.82 0.41
C SER A 255 15.04 2.96 0.33
N PHE A 256 15.01 3.76 -0.73
CA PHE A 256 15.99 4.83 -0.97
C PHE A 256 15.40 6.24 -0.82
N MET A 257 14.09 6.33 -0.52
CA MET A 257 13.40 7.59 -0.28
C MET A 257 13.68 8.06 1.13
N THR A 258 14.65 8.96 1.27
CA THR A 258 15.15 9.44 2.57
C THR A 258 14.10 10.26 3.31
N ASP A 259 14.08 10.16 4.66
CA ASP A 259 13.35 11.10 5.51
C ASP A 259 14.08 12.44 5.52
N THR A 260 13.38 13.54 5.27
CA THR A 260 13.98 14.88 5.24
C THR A 260 14.62 15.31 6.57
N ARG A 261 14.23 14.69 7.70
CA ARG A 261 14.87 14.93 9.02
C ARG A 261 16.26 14.33 9.14
N SER A 262 16.59 13.42 8.23
CA SER A 262 17.82 12.62 8.22
C SER A 262 18.84 13.15 7.21
N ASP A 263 18.50 14.21 6.47
CA ASP A 263 19.38 14.87 5.48
C ASP A 263 20.62 15.54 6.11
N ALA A 264 20.81 15.45 7.43
CA ALA A 264 21.97 16.00 8.13
C ALA A 264 23.28 15.25 7.79
N ASP A 265 23.23 13.94 7.53
CA ASP A 265 24.34 13.19 6.90
C ASP A 265 23.91 11.74 6.54
N PRO A 266 23.50 11.46 5.29
CA PRO A 266 23.19 10.10 4.84
C PRO A 266 24.42 9.19 4.69
N THR A 267 25.64 9.70 4.89
CA THR A 267 26.85 8.89 4.80
C THR A 267 26.90 7.90 5.96
N GLY A 268 26.98 6.61 5.62
CA GLY A 268 26.97 5.50 6.59
C GLY A 268 25.67 4.68 6.60
N TRP A 269 24.56 5.20 6.07
CA TRP A 269 23.30 4.44 5.95
C TRP A 269 23.19 3.65 4.67
N TYR A 270 23.89 4.11 3.63
CA TYR A 270 23.94 3.45 2.34
C TYR A 270 25.38 3.17 1.96
N THR A 271 25.61 2.07 1.23
CA THR A 271 26.92 1.73 0.66
C THR A 271 27.41 2.80 -0.32
N LYS A 272 26.47 3.51 -0.95
CA LYS A 272 26.69 4.76 -1.70
C LYS A 272 25.40 5.57 -1.71
N MET A 273 25.53 6.87 -1.98
CA MET A 273 24.39 7.78 -2.05
C MET A 273 23.34 7.31 -3.06
N PRO A 274 22.06 7.24 -2.67
CA PRO A 274 20.98 7.02 -3.61
C PRO A 274 20.94 8.07 -4.73
N PRO A 275 20.48 7.69 -5.94
CA PRO A 275 20.21 8.62 -7.03
C PRO A 275 19.33 9.80 -6.59
N GLU A 276 19.57 10.95 -7.20
CA GLU A 276 18.87 12.20 -6.87
C GLU A 276 17.35 12.10 -7.03
N GLU A 277 16.86 11.23 -7.92
CA GLU A 277 15.42 10.99 -8.13
C GLU A 277 14.68 10.53 -6.86
N TYR A 278 15.38 9.93 -5.89
CA TYR A 278 14.78 9.47 -4.62
C TYR A 278 14.77 10.52 -3.51
N ARG A 279 15.37 11.70 -3.74
CA ARG A 279 15.36 12.80 -2.78
C ARG A 279 13.97 13.46 -2.77
N HIS A 280 13.60 14.05 -1.64
CA HIS A 280 12.33 14.80 -1.49
C HIS A 280 11.08 13.99 -1.88
N CYS A 281 11.14 12.66 -1.71
CA CYS A 281 10.02 11.74 -1.99
C CYS A 281 9.15 11.46 -0.75
N ARG A 282 9.42 12.12 0.38
CA ARG A 282 8.62 12.11 1.60
C ARG A 282 8.14 13.52 1.91
N ASP A 283 6.99 13.63 2.56
CA ASP A 283 6.43 14.93 2.96
C ASP A 283 7.20 15.53 4.14
N SER A 284 7.86 16.66 3.97
CA SER A 284 8.31 17.49 5.11
C SER A 284 7.25 18.54 5.43
N PHE A 285 6.72 18.58 6.65
CA PHE A 285 5.89 19.68 7.15
C PHE A 285 6.73 20.63 8.00
N ALA A 286 6.35 21.91 8.05
CA ALA A 286 6.94 23.05 8.78
C ALA A 286 7.61 22.71 10.15
N GLY A 287 8.76 22.05 10.13
CA GLY A 287 9.43 21.53 11.33
C GLY A 287 8.87 20.22 11.92
N PHE A 288 7.79 19.64 11.38
CA PHE A 288 7.32 18.29 11.77
C PHE A 288 7.51 17.30 10.60
N GLY A 289 8.32 16.26 10.79
CA GLY A 289 8.58 15.28 9.73
C GLY A 289 7.40 14.34 9.55
N ASN A 290 6.72 14.41 8.40
CA ASN A 290 5.81 13.35 7.98
C ASN A 290 6.63 12.27 7.27
N GLN A 291 6.62 11.06 7.81
CA GLN A 291 7.42 9.96 7.26
C GLN A 291 6.78 9.29 6.04
N HIS A 292 5.62 9.75 5.58
CA HIS A 292 4.92 9.12 4.47
C HIS A 292 5.48 9.53 3.11
N ILE A 293 5.36 8.61 2.14
CA ILE A 293 5.72 8.84 0.75
C ILE A 293 4.77 9.87 0.13
N ASN A 294 5.32 10.81 -0.63
CA ASN A 294 4.56 11.84 -1.34
C ASN A 294 4.26 11.43 -2.78
N ALA A 295 3.63 12.33 -3.55
CA ALA A 295 3.25 12.06 -4.93
C ALA A 295 4.41 11.70 -5.85
N THR A 296 5.56 12.37 -5.68
CA THR A 296 6.76 12.10 -6.47
C THR A 296 7.27 10.69 -6.19
N GLY A 297 7.37 10.32 -4.92
CA GLY A 297 7.78 8.98 -4.52
C GLY A 297 6.82 7.90 -5.03
N PHE A 298 5.50 8.10 -4.89
CA PHE A 298 4.53 7.13 -5.41
C PHE A 298 4.58 6.97 -6.92
N ARG A 299 4.82 8.04 -7.68
CA ARG A 299 4.99 7.94 -9.14
C ARG A 299 6.21 7.11 -9.51
N ILE A 300 7.32 7.25 -8.78
CA ILE A 300 8.51 6.43 -8.99
C ILE A 300 8.19 4.97 -8.68
N VAL A 301 7.63 4.67 -7.50
CA VAL A 301 7.27 3.29 -7.12
C VAL A 301 6.30 2.68 -8.13
N ALA A 302 5.22 3.39 -8.49
CA ALA A 302 4.24 2.93 -9.47
C ALA A 302 4.88 2.58 -10.82
N ARG A 303 5.74 3.45 -11.36
CA ARG A 303 6.42 3.21 -12.64
C ARG A 303 7.32 1.99 -12.59
N ARG A 304 8.10 1.82 -11.52
CA ARG A 304 9.03 0.69 -11.34
C ARG A 304 8.25 -0.61 -11.16
N THR A 305 7.23 -0.62 -10.31
CA THR A 305 6.33 -1.75 -10.08
C THR A 305 5.62 -2.16 -11.37
N ALA A 306 4.97 -1.23 -12.09
CA ALA A 306 4.29 -1.53 -13.36
C ALA A 306 5.25 -2.08 -14.42
N LYS A 307 6.47 -1.52 -14.52
CA LYS A 307 7.49 -2.04 -15.44
C LYS A 307 7.85 -3.49 -15.10
N ASN A 308 8.09 -3.79 -13.83
CA ASN A 308 8.52 -5.13 -13.41
C ASN A 308 7.38 -6.15 -13.42
N LEU A 309 6.15 -5.75 -13.11
CA LEU A 309 4.96 -6.57 -13.36
C LEU A 309 4.83 -6.92 -14.83
N TYR A 310 5.00 -5.95 -15.74
CA TYR A 310 4.90 -6.21 -17.18
C TYR A 310 5.94 -7.23 -17.63
N ARG A 311 7.18 -7.09 -17.16
CA ARG A 311 8.26 -8.03 -17.44
C ARG A 311 7.92 -9.45 -16.97
N ILE A 312 7.40 -9.60 -15.76
CA ILE A 312 7.05 -10.91 -15.20
C ILE A 312 5.85 -11.51 -15.94
N LEU A 313 4.77 -10.74 -16.11
CA LEU A 313 3.48 -11.25 -16.55
C LEU A 313 3.30 -11.34 -18.06
N ARG A 314 4.09 -10.58 -18.84
CA ARG A 314 3.98 -10.50 -20.31
C ARG A 314 5.27 -10.89 -21.03
N GLU A 315 6.43 -10.52 -20.49
CA GLU A 315 7.72 -10.86 -21.11
C GLU A 315 8.34 -12.14 -20.55
N GLU A 316 7.77 -12.72 -19.49
CA GLU A 316 8.31 -13.89 -18.77
C GLU A 316 9.78 -13.68 -18.35
N LYS A 317 10.11 -12.46 -17.92
CA LYS A 317 11.46 -12.05 -17.51
C LYS A 317 11.49 -11.66 -16.04
N PRO A 318 12.65 -11.85 -15.38
CA PRO A 318 12.83 -11.38 -14.02
C PRO A 318 12.72 -9.84 -13.93
N PRO A 319 12.34 -9.31 -12.76
CA PRO A 319 12.30 -7.88 -12.51
C PRO A 319 13.71 -7.27 -12.65
N ILE A 320 13.78 -6.02 -13.12
CA ILE A 320 15.00 -5.22 -13.03
C ILE A 320 14.88 -4.40 -11.76
N LEU A 321 15.56 -4.85 -10.72
CA LEU A 321 15.63 -4.17 -9.45
C LEU A 321 16.70 -3.10 -9.46
N GLU A 322 16.47 -2.06 -8.68
CA GLU A 322 17.49 -1.09 -8.34
C GLU A 322 18.67 -1.78 -7.65
N GLU A 323 19.86 -1.18 -7.78
CA GLU A 323 21.05 -1.67 -7.07
C GLU A 323 20.84 -1.67 -5.56
N GLU A 324 21.37 -2.68 -4.87
CA GLU A 324 21.29 -2.72 -3.40
C GLU A 324 22.21 -1.66 -2.80
N LEU A 325 21.62 -0.73 -2.07
CA LEU A 325 22.34 0.35 -1.39
C LEU A 325 22.29 0.20 0.14
N VAL A 326 21.36 -0.59 0.69
CA VAL A 326 21.23 -0.77 2.15
C VAL A 326 22.22 -1.84 2.62
N PRO A 327 23.08 -1.54 3.61
CA PRO A 327 24.03 -2.52 4.13
C PRO A 327 23.31 -3.57 4.99
N PHE A 328 23.22 -4.81 4.50
CA PHE A 328 22.65 -5.94 5.26
C PHE A 328 23.62 -6.59 6.23
N ARG A 329 24.93 -6.35 6.05
CA ARG A 329 25.95 -6.75 6.99
C ARG A 329 26.25 -5.53 7.84
N GLY A 330 26.28 -5.72 9.17
CA GLY A 330 26.78 -4.69 10.05
C GLY A 330 28.08 -4.14 9.46
N ALA A 331 28.13 -2.84 9.27
CA ALA A 331 29.37 -2.16 9.55
C ALA A 331 29.68 -2.57 10.99
N ALA A 332 30.52 -3.60 11.13
CA ALA A 332 31.21 -3.82 12.37
C ALA A 332 31.94 -2.50 12.64
N GLU A 333 31.67 -1.94 13.82
CA GLU A 333 32.40 -0.83 14.41
C GLU A 333 32.13 0.57 13.81
N ALA A 334 31.32 1.34 14.52
CA ALA A 334 31.64 2.72 14.87
C ALA A 334 31.33 2.93 16.36
#